data_AF-A0A327W7Y7-F1
#
_entry.id   AF-A0A327W7Y7-F1
#
_cell.length_a   1.000
_cell.length_b   1.000
_cell.length_c   1.000
_cell.angle_alpha   90.00
_cell.angle_beta   90.00
_cell.angle_gamma   90.00
#
_symmetry.space_group_name_H-M   'P 1'
#
loop_
_entity.id
_entity.type
_entity.pdbx_description
1 polymer ?
#
loop_
_entity_poly.entity_id
_entity_poly.type
_entity_poly.pdbx_seq_one_letter_code
_entity_poly.pdbx_strand_id
1 'polypeptide(L)'
;MKNLIFVLGMAAMAACQSAPETKNSGDSIKANLQEAGQQLKSAASNAGDYLQQQKDQTIDTLNSRIAQINKATEELKKKGDKKSKEASRKLEDLKLQMQKEIDEVKAASADKWDSTKKAADVVAKKSERLWDDFKRDFKDLFKKD
;
A
#
# COMPACT_ATOMS: atom_id res chain seq x y z
N MET A 1 -26.32 -23.72 21.27
CA MET A 1 -25.63 -23.61 22.57
C MET A 1 -24.95 -24.93 22.90
N LYS A 2 -23.63 -25.01 22.79
CA LYS A 2 -22.74 -25.38 23.91
C LYS A 2 -21.29 -25.35 23.43
N ASN A 3 -20.51 -24.67 24.25
CA ASN A 3 -19.17 -24.17 24.00
C ASN A 3 -18.18 -25.33 24.09
N LEU A 4 -17.38 -25.54 23.05
CA LEU A 4 -16.15 -26.31 23.17
C LEU A 4 -15.04 -25.36 23.56
N ILE A 5 -14.81 -25.34 24.87
CA ILE A 5 -13.73 -24.68 25.58
C ILE A 5 -12.40 -25.17 25.01
N PHE A 6 -11.66 -24.25 24.40
CA PHE A 6 -10.28 -24.44 23.98
C PHE A 6 -9.41 -24.49 25.25
N VAL A 7 -9.00 -25.69 25.65
CA VAL A 7 -8.11 -25.90 26.80
C VAL A 7 -6.71 -25.46 26.39
N LEU A 8 -6.31 -24.29 26.89
CA LEU A 8 -4.96 -23.77 26.87
C LEU A 8 -4.10 -24.60 27.85
N GLY A 9 -3.49 -25.67 27.36
CA GLY A 9 -2.59 -26.53 28.11
C GLY A 9 -1.15 -26.04 28.01
N MET A 10 -0.74 -25.16 28.92
CA MET A 10 0.64 -24.75 29.13
C MET A 10 1.36 -25.86 29.93
N ALA A 11 2.08 -26.74 29.24
CA ALA A 11 2.97 -27.72 29.88
C ALA A 11 4.42 -27.23 29.76
N ALA A 12 4.79 -26.31 30.65
CA ALA A 12 6.17 -26.24 31.10
C ALA A 12 6.46 -27.47 31.97
N MET A 13 7.72 -27.90 31.99
CA MET A 13 8.32 -29.00 32.77
C MET A 13 8.38 -30.37 32.06
N ALA A 14 9.41 -30.52 31.23
CA ALA A 14 10.09 -31.80 31.01
C ALA A 14 11.59 -31.60 31.23
N ALA A 15 11.97 -31.29 32.46
CA ALA A 15 13.33 -31.39 32.96
C ALA A 15 13.32 -32.29 34.20
N CYS A 16 13.34 -33.61 33.98
CA CYS A 16 13.87 -34.62 34.91
C CYS A 16 13.62 -36.03 34.36
N GLN A 17 14.61 -36.63 33.70
CA GLN A 17 15.39 -37.77 34.19
C GLN A 17 16.14 -38.48 33.06
N SER A 18 17.43 -38.73 33.35
CA SER A 18 18.34 -39.70 32.71
C SER A 18 18.95 -39.30 31.36
N ALA A 19 20.17 -38.77 31.43
CA ALA A 19 21.06 -38.59 30.28
C ALA A 19 21.55 -39.94 29.71
N PRO A 20 21.76 -40.00 28.39
CA PRO A 20 23.00 -40.48 27.84
C PRO A 20 23.71 -39.34 27.08
N GLU A 21 24.97 -39.12 27.45
CA GLU A 21 26.03 -38.47 26.67
C GLU A 21 25.67 -37.25 25.80
N THR A 22 25.86 -36.08 26.41
CA THR A 22 26.08 -34.81 25.73
C THR A 22 27.40 -34.81 24.94
N LYS A 23 27.40 -35.31 23.70
CA LYS A 23 28.38 -34.95 22.65
C LYS A 23 27.73 -35.13 21.27
N ASN A 24 26.93 -34.14 20.83
CA ASN A 24 26.60 -33.83 19.41
C ASN A 24 25.39 -32.87 19.24
N SER A 25 24.77 -32.39 20.32
CA SER A 25 23.56 -31.53 20.21
C SER A 25 23.85 -30.04 20.00
N GLY A 26 25.11 -29.60 20.06
CA GLY A 26 25.50 -28.20 19.85
C GLY A 26 25.38 -27.77 18.39
N ASP A 27 25.88 -28.60 17.47
CA ASP A 27 25.86 -28.30 16.04
C ASP A 27 24.47 -28.43 15.42
N SER A 28 23.66 -29.41 15.84
CA SER A 28 22.30 -29.57 15.35
C SER A 28 21.36 -28.46 15.83
N ILE A 29 21.48 -28.01 17.09
CA ILE A 29 20.70 -26.85 17.59
C ILE A 29 21.15 -25.56 16.91
N LYS A 30 22.45 -25.37 16.70
CA LYS A 30 23.00 -24.16 16.03
C LYS A 30 22.62 -24.12 14.55
N ALA A 31 22.65 -25.25 13.85
CA ALA A 31 22.19 -25.36 12.46
C ALA A 31 20.69 -25.06 12.34
N ASN A 32 19.85 -25.64 13.20
CA ASN A 32 18.40 -25.36 13.20
C ASN A 32 18.09 -23.90 13.52
N LEU A 33 18.81 -23.26 14.46
CA LEU A 33 18.63 -21.83 14.75
C LEU A 33 19.09 -20.95 13.58
N GLN A 34 20.16 -21.34 12.90
CA GLN A 34 20.70 -20.60 11.77
C GLN A 34 19.79 -20.71 10.54
N GLU A 35 19.24 -21.90 10.26
CA GLU A 35 18.24 -22.10 9.22
C GLU A 35 16.93 -21.39 9.54
N ALA A 36 16.42 -21.49 10.77
CA ALA A 36 15.22 -20.76 11.20
C ALA A 36 15.43 -19.25 11.12
N GLY A 37 16.61 -18.75 11.52
CA GLY A 37 16.96 -17.34 11.40
C GLY A 37 17.07 -16.86 9.95
N GLN A 38 17.64 -17.68 9.06
CA GLN A 38 17.69 -17.39 7.63
C GLN A 38 16.30 -17.40 6.99
N GLN A 39 15.46 -18.39 7.31
CA GLN A 39 14.08 -18.47 6.82
C GLN A 39 13.24 -17.28 7.30
N LEU A 40 13.37 -16.91 8.58
CA LEU A 40 12.70 -15.73 9.13
C LEU A 40 13.17 -14.44 8.45
N LYS A 41 14.47 -14.30 8.23
CA LYS A 41 15.04 -13.15 7.51
C LYS A 41 14.55 -13.08 6.07
N SER A 42 14.55 -14.20 5.34
CA SER A 42 14.02 -14.29 3.98
C SER A 42 12.52 -13.99 3.92
N ALA A 43 11.73 -14.50 4.85
CA ALA A 43 10.29 -14.19 4.92
C ALA A 43 10.04 -12.71 5.21
N ALA A 44 10.79 -12.11 6.14
CA ALA A 44 10.70 -10.69 6.45
C ALA A 44 11.15 -9.81 5.26
N SER A 45 12.23 -10.17 4.58
CA SER A 45 12.68 -9.50 3.36
C SER A 45 11.62 -9.59 2.26
N ASN A 46 11.09 -10.78 1.98
CA ASN A 46 10.04 -10.97 0.96
C ASN A 46 8.77 -10.16 1.29
N ALA A 47 8.36 -10.10 2.56
CA ALA A 47 7.22 -9.30 2.98
C ALA A 47 7.49 -7.79 2.83
N GLY A 48 8.72 -7.34 3.15
CA GLY A 48 9.18 -5.97 2.94
C GLY A 48 9.20 -5.58 1.46
N ASP A 49 9.75 -6.44 0.60
CA ASP A 49 9.81 -6.23 -0.85
C ASP A 49 8.41 -6.20 -1.46
N TYR A 50 7.51 -7.09 -1.03
CA TYR A 50 6.13 -7.09 -1.48
C TYR A 50 5.36 -5.82 -1.07
N LEU A 51 5.56 -5.36 0.17
CA LEU A 51 4.99 -4.11 0.64
C LEU A 51 5.52 -2.93 -0.18
N GLN A 52 6.82 -2.89 -0.42
CA GLN A 52 7.47 -1.84 -1.20
C GLN A 52 6.93 -1.81 -2.64
N GLN A 53 6.81 -2.97 -3.28
CA GLN A 53 6.22 -3.07 -4.62
C GLN A 53 4.78 -2.53 -4.67
N GLN A 54 3.96 -2.84 -3.66
CA GLN A 54 2.59 -2.31 -3.61
C GLN A 54 2.54 -0.79 -3.41
N LYS A 55 3.44 -0.24 -2.59
CA LYS A 55 3.58 1.21 -2.43
C LYS A 55 3.96 1.87 -3.75
N ASP A 56 4.97 1.34 -4.42
CA ASP A 56 5.47 1.88 -5.68
C ASP A 56 4.37 1.86 -6.75
N GLN A 57 3.63 0.75 -6.90
CA GLN A 57 2.48 0.68 -7.80
C GLN A 57 1.39 1.72 -7.50
N THR A 58 1.12 1.97 -6.23
CA THR A 58 0.15 2.97 -5.80
C THR A 58 0.64 4.38 -6.15
N ILE A 59 1.91 4.67 -5.88
CA ILE A 59 2.56 5.95 -6.20
C ILE A 59 2.55 6.19 -7.71
N ASP A 60 2.92 5.20 -8.51
CA ASP A 60 2.94 5.30 -9.97
C ASP A 60 1.55 5.56 -10.56
N THR A 61 0.53 4.90 -10.01
CA THR A 61 -0.86 5.11 -10.41
C THR A 61 -1.30 6.56 -10.14
N LEU A 62 -1.00 7.08 -8.94
CA LEU A 62 -1.32 8.45 -8.56
C LEU A 62 -0.54 9.47 -9.40
N ASN A 63 0.75 9.24 -9.64
CA ASN A 63 1.59 10.10 -10.48
C ASN A 63 1.08 10.16 -11.94
N SER A 64 0.68 9.02 -12.50
CA SER A 64 0.09 8.96 -13.85
C SER A 64 -1.20 9.77 -13.95
N ARG A 65 -2.04 9.75 -12.91
CA ARG A 65 -3.25 10.59 -12.84
C ARG A 65 -2.92 12.07 -12.69
N ILE A 66 -1.95 12.43 -11.85
CA ILE A 66 -1.46 13.81 -11.72
C ILE A 66 -0.97 14.34 -13.08
N ALA A 67 -0.25 13.53 -13.86
CA ALA A 67 0.21 13.93 -15.19
C ALA A 67 -0.96 14.22 -16.16
N GLN A 68 -1.99 13.38 -16.16
CA GLN A 68 -3.21 13.60 -16.94
C GLN A 68 -3.95 14.87 -16.51
N ILE A 69 -4.06 15.09 -15.19
CA ILE A 69 -4.63 16.30 -14.61
C ILE A 69 -3.85 17.55 -15.05
N ASN A 70 -2.52 17.53 -14.96
CA ASN A 70 -1.69 18.67 -15.38
C ASN A 70 -1.96 19.02 -16.85
N LYS A 71 -1.98 18.02 -17.74
CA LYS A 71 -2.28 18.24 -19.15
C LYS A 71 -3.68 18.86 -19.35
N ALA A 72 -4.69 18.31 -18.69
CA ALA A 72 -6.06 18.84 -18.76
C ALA A 72 -6.15 20.27 -18.24
N THR A 73 -5.52 20.57 -17.10
CA THR A 73 -5.48 21.91 -16.52
C THR A 73 -4.83 22.93 -17.45
N GLU A 74 -3.76 22.56 -18.14
CA GLU A 74 -3.11 23.44 -19.13
C GLU A 74 -4.01 23.72 -20.34
N GLU A 75 -4.72 22.72 -20.86
CA GLU A 75 -5.68 22.93 -21.96
C GLU A 75 -6.86 23.84 -21.53
N LEU A 76 -7.35 23.69 -20.30
CA LEU A 76 -8.40 24.55 -19.76
C LEU A 76 -7.93 26.00 -19.57
N LYS A 77 -6.67 26.20 -19.15
CA LYS A 77 -6.09 27.54 -19.03
C LYS A 77 -6.07 28.27 -20.37
N LYS A 78 -5.80 27.56 -21.48
CA LYS A 78 -5.85 28.13 -22.85
C LYS A 78 -7.24 28.61 -23.24
N LYS A 79 -8.30 27.90 -22.82
CA LYS A 79 -9.69 28.32 -23.10
C LYS A 79 -10.09 29.59 -22.34
N GLY A 80 -9.62 29.74 -21.11
CA GLY A 80 -9.73 31.00 -20.34
C GLY A 80 -11.14 31.41 -19.88
N ASP A 81 -12.19 30.69 -20.29
CA ASP A 81 -13.58 30.93 -19.88
C ASP A 81 -13.82 30.56 -18.40
N LYS A 82 -14.95 31.01 -17.86
CA LYS A 82 -15.29 30.82 -16.43
C LYS A 82 -15.41 29.34 -16.05
N LYS A 83 -16.04 28.53 -16.91
CA LYS A 83 -16.23 27.09 -16.67
C LYS A 83 -14.88 26.38 -16.66
N SER A 84 -14.00 26.71 -17.61
CA SER A 84 -12.65 26.18 -17.70
C SER A 84 -11.80 26.54 -16.48
N LYS A 85 -11.87 27.79 -16.00
CA LYS A 85 -11.20 28.23 -14.76
C LYS A 85 -11.69 27.48 -13.52
N GLU A 86 -12.99 27.27 -13.38
CA GLU A 86 -13.56 26.49 -12.26
C GLU A 86 -13.13 25.03 -12.31
N ALA A 87 -13.13 24.42 -13.50
CA ALA A 87 -12.66 23.05 -13.70
C ALA A 87 -11.17 22.90 -13.40
N SER A 88 -10.32 23.83 -13.87
CA SER A 88 -8.89 23.87 -13.54
C SER A 88 -8.66 23.87 -12.03
N ARG A 89 -9.40 24.68 -11.27
CA ARG A 89 -9.28 24.73 -9.81
C ARG A 89 -9.63 23.40 -9.14
N LYS A 90 -10.73 22.75 -9.57
CA LYS A 90 -11.14 21.44 -9.04
C LYS A 90 -10.08 20.36 -9.34
N LEU A 91 -9.50 20.40 -10.54
CA LEU A 91 -8.42 19.48 -10.93
C LEU A 91 -7.13 19.75 -10.14
N GLU A 92 -6.79 21.01 -9.89
CA GLU A 92 -5.63 21.38 -9.04
C GLU A 92 -5.82 20.93 -7.59
N ASP A 93 -7.00 21.09 -7.01
CA ASP A 93 -7.33 20.58 -5.66
C ASP A 93 -7.20 19.05 -5.59
N LEU A 94 -7.71 18.34 -6.61
CA LEU A 94 -7.56 16.88 -6.71
C LEU A 94 -6.09 16.46 -6.80
N LYS A 95 -5.27 17.18 -7.58
CA LYS A 95 -3.83 16.94 -7.67
C LYS A 95 -3.16 17.10 -6.30
N LEU A 96 -3.49 18.14 -5.53
CA LEU A 96 -2.93 18.35 -4.20
C LEU A 96 -3.30 17.21 -3.24
N GLN A 97 -4.56 16.73 -3.31
CA GLN A 97 -4.99 15.56 -2.53
C GLN A 97 -4.19 14.30 -2.90
N MET A 98 -3.98 14.03 -4.19
CA MET A 98 -3.14 12.90 -4.63
C MET A 98 -1.69 13.02 -4.18
N GLN A 99 -1.11 14.23 -4.21
CA GLN A 99 0.25 14.46 -3.74
C GLN A 99 0.38 14.15 -2.25
N LYS A 100 -0.60 14.58 -1.44
CA LYS A 100 -0.65 14.23 -0.02
C LYS A 100 -0.72 12.72 0.20
N GLU A 101 -1.58 12.01 -0.54
CA GLU A 101 -1.67 10.55 -0.44
C GLU A 101 -0.39 9.84 -0.87
N ILE A 102 0.31 10.33 -1.89
CA ILE A 102 1.64 9.81 -2.28
C ILE A 102 2.60 9.89 -1.10
N ASP A 103 2.62 11.02 -0.38
CA ASP A 103 3.51 11.20 0.77
C ASP A 103 3.10 10.29 1.94
N GLU A 104 1.80 10.07 2.17
CA GLU A 104 1.29 9.10 3.14
C GLU A 104 1.68 7.65 2.79
N VAL A 105 1.56 7.26 1.51
CA VAL A 105 1.97 5.94 1.00
C VAL A 105 3.47 5.70 1.18
N LYS A 106 4.30 6.70 0.88
CA LYS A 106 5.75 6.63 1.13
C LYS A 106 6.05 6.40 2.61
N ALA A 107 5.39 7.16 3.49
CA ALA A 107 5.59 7.13 4.94
C ALA A 107 4.97 5.93 5.66
N ALA A 108 4.08 5.17 5.02
CA ALA A 108 3.36 4.06 5.67
C ALA A 108 4.30 2.94 6.14
N SER A 109 4.16 2.46 7.36
CA SER A 109 4.80 1.21 7.79
C SER A 109 3.93 0.00 7.42
N ALA A 110 4.46 -1.21 7.57
CA ALA A 110 3.68 -2.44 7.39
C ALA A 110 2.39 -2.45 8.23
N ASP A 111 2.48 -2.02 9.50
CA ASP A 111 1.33 -1.97 10.42
C ASP A 111 0.24 -0.97 10.00
N LYS A 112 0.62 0.08 9.25
CA LYS A 112 -0.30 1.12 8.78
C LYS A 112 -0.74 0.91 7.34
N TRP A 113 -0.12 -0.02 6.62
CA TRP A 113 -0.28 -0.20 5.18
C TRP A 113 -1.74 -0.38 4.77
N ASP A 114 -2.49 -1.26 5.44
CA ASP A 114 -3.89 -1.50 5.09
C ASP A 114 -4.76 -0.24 5.23
N SER A 115 -4.48 0.60 6.23
CA SER A 115 -5.20 1.86 6.42
C SER A 115 -4.83 2.89 5.35
N THR A 116 -3.54 3.01 5.03
CA THR A 116 -3.05 3.92 3.99
C THR A 116 -3.53 3.49 2.61
N LYS A 117 -3.51 2.18 2.30
CA LYS A 117 -4.05 1.64 1.05
C LYS A 117 -5.53 1.95 0.88
N LYS A 118 -6.33 1.80 1.94
CA LYS A 118 -7.75 2.20 1.92
C LYS A 118 -7.95 3.69 1.68
N ALA A 119 -7.13 4.56 2.28
CA ALA A 119 -7.18 6.00 2.06
C ALA A 119 -6.86 6.34 0.59
N ALA A 120 -5.77 5.77 0.06
CA ALA A 120 -5.38 5.90 -1.34
C ALA A 120 -6.48 5.39 -2.29
N ASP A 121 -7.12 4.26 -2.00
CA ASP A 121 -8.24 3.72 -2.79
C ASP A 121 -9.46 4.67 -2.80
N VAL A 122 -9.76 5.31 -1.68
CA VAL A 122 -10.86 6.30 -1.59
C VAL A 122 -10.54 7.52 -2.45
N VAL A 123 -9.30 8.02 -2.39
CA VAL A 123 -8.85 9.15 -3.22
C VAL A 123 -8.82 8.77 -4.70
N ALA A 124 -8.40 7.55 -5.04
CA ALA A 124 -8.44 7.04 -6.41
C ALA A 124 -9.88 6.99 -6.95
N LYS A 125 -10.84 6.46 -6.19
CA LYS A 125 -12.26 6.45 -6.58
C LYS A 125 -12.83 7.86 -6.73
N LYS A 126 -12.48 8.78 -5.82
CA LYS A 126 -12.89 10.19 -5.93
C LYS A 126 -12.31 10.82 -7.19
N SER A 127 -11.04 10.54 -7.49
CA SER A 127 -10.39 10.98 -8.71
C SER A 127 -11.09 10.46 -9.96
N GLU A 128 -11.47 9.19 -10.00
CA GLU A 128 -12.14 8.61 -11.16
C GLU A 128 -13.46 9.32 -11.44
N ARG A 129 -14.28 9.54 -10.41
CA ARG A 129 -15.55 10.27 -10.55
C ARG A 129 -15.34 11.69 -11.07
N LEU A 130 -14.42 12.44 -10.45
CA LEU A 130 -14.11 13.81 -10.87
C LEU A 130 -13.55 13.85 -12.30
N TRP A 131 -12.76 12.85 -12.69
CA TRP A 131 -12.23 12.72 -14.03
C TRP A 131 -13.29 12.36 -15.07
N ASP A 132 -14.26 11.52 -14.71
CA ASP A 132 -15.40 11.19 -15.57
C ASP A 132 -16.35 12.38 -15.74
N ASP A 133 -16.64 13.09 -14.66
CA ASP A 133 -17.39 14.36 -14.71
C ASP A 133 -16.66 15.39 -15.58
N PHE A 134 -15.34 15.50 -15.44
CA PHE A 134 -14.52 16.37 -16.28
C PHE A 134 -14.62 15.99 -17.77
N LYS A 135 -14.44 14.70 -18.11
CA LYS A 135 -14.56 14.21 -19.48
C LYS A 135 -15.95 14.45 -20.08
N ARG A 136 -17.00 14.35 -19.27
CA ARG A 136 -18.37 14.67 -19.70
C ARG A 136 -18.51 16.16 -20.01
N ASP A 137 -18.06 17.01 -19.09
CA ASP A 137 -18.26 18.45 -19.15
C ASP A 137 -17.39 19.16 -20.20
N PHE A 138 -16.27 18.53 -20.57
CA PHE A 138 -15.29 19.01 -21.55
C PHE A 138 -15.02 17.96 -22.63
N LYS A 139 -16.06 17.25 -23.07
CA LYS A 139 -15.96 16.18 -24.08
C LYS A 139 -15.24 16.62 -25.35
N ASP A 140 -15.33 17.89 -25.72
CA ASP A 140 -14.65 18.48 -26.86
C ASP A 140 -13.12 18.45 -26.74
N LEU A 141 -12.55 18.50 -25.52
CA LEU A 141 -11.10 18.30 -25.29
C LEU A 141 -10.64 16.86 -25.56
N PHE A 142 -11.58 15.92 -25.65
CA PHE A 142 -11.31 14.49 -25.77
C PHE A 142 -11.76 13.90 -27.11
N LYS A 143 -12.36 14.71 -27.99
CA LYS A 143 -12.60 14.30 -29.37
C LYS A 143 -11.23 14.27 -30.06
N LYS A 144 -10.81 13.10 -30.54
CA LYS A 144 -9.73 13.02 -31.53
C LYS A 144 -10.27 13.62 -32.83
N ASP A 145 -9.49 14.47 -33.48
CA ASP A 145 -9.64 14.74 -34.91
C ASP A 145 -9.59 13.43 -35.70
#